data_AF-A0A9P4N8G1-F1
#
_entry.id   AF-A0A9P4N8G1-F1
#
_cell.length_a   1.000
_cell.length_b   1.000
_cell.length_c   1.000
_cell.angle_alpha   90.00
_cell.angle_beta   90.00
_cell.angle_gamma   90.00
#
_symmetry.space_group_name_H-M   'P 1'
#
loop_
_entity.id
_entity.type
_entity.pdbx_description
1 polymer ?
#
loop_
_entity_poly.entity_id
_entity_poly.type
_entity_poly.pdbx_seq_one_letter_code
_entity_poly.pdbx_strand_id
1 'polypeptide(L)'
;VSEEYPTTMSCRTAFDSAFYCSSLGSRFNDIYRHGALRSCSEHWSDFWFCMRIKSKPTALRRELVVERYREKEERVRQGANSEDVWKRR
;
A
#
# COMPACT_ATOMS: atom_id res chain seq x y z
N VAL A 1 -9.18 -19.54 -6.60
CA VAL A 1 -9.49 -18.12 -6.29
C VAL A 1 -8.25 -17.51 -5.68
N SER A 2 -7.31 -17.06 -6.50
CA SER A 2 -6.00 -16.54 -6.03
C SER A 2 -5.23 -15.72 -7.08
N GLU A 3 -5.86 -15.31 -8.18
CA GLU A 3 -5.14 -14.60 -9.27
C GLU A 3 -5.15 -13.06 -9.14
N GLU A 4 -5.97 -12.46 -8.28
CA GLU A 4 -6.08 -10.99 -8.20
C GLU A 4 -5.05 -10.32 -7.28
N TYR A 5 -4.47 -11.03 -6.31
CA TYR A 5 -3.56 -10.42 -5.32
C TYR A 5 -2.13 -10.93 -5.43
N PRO A 6 -1.12 -10.04 -5.28
CA PRO A 6 0.28 -10.45 -5.30
C PRO A 6 0.59 -11.32 -4.09
N THR A 7 1.36 -12.39 -4.31
CA THR A 7 1.78 -13.34 -3.25
C THR A 7 3.13 -12.98 -2.62
N THR A 8 3.82 -11.98 -3.16
CA THR A 8 5.14 -11.56 -2.71
C THR A 8 5.22 -10.06 -2.54
N MET A 9 6.06 -9.60 -1.60
CA MET A 9 6.39 -8.19 -1.39
C MET A 9 7.89 -8.02 -1.20
N SER A 10 8.41 -6.89 -1.71
CA SER A 10 9.79 -6.45 -1.51
C SER A 10 9.86 -5.40 -0.41
N CYS A 11 10.58 -5.68 0.69
CA CYS A 11 10.73 -4.71 1.78
C CYS A 11 11.56 -3.49 1.36
N ARG A 12 12.46 -3.65 0.38
CA ARG A 12 13.22 -2.54 -0.20
C ARG A 12 12.28 -1.57 -0.92
N THR A 13 11.40 -2.11 -1.77
CA THR A 13 10.42 -1.31 -2.50
C THR A 13 9.45 -0.60 -1.53
N ALA A 14 9.02 -1.29 -0.47
CA ALA A 14 8.19 -0.69 0.57
C ALA A 14 8.92 0.47 1.29
N PHE A 15 10.20 0.29 1.63
CA PHE A 15 11.03 1.34 2.22
C PHE A 15 11.18 2.55 1.30
N ASP A 16 11.55 2.32 0.03
CA ASP A 16 11.72 3.39 -0.96
C ASP A 16 10.42 4.21 -1.08
N SER A 17 9.25 3.54 -1.12
CA SER A 17 7.95 4.23 -1.16
C SER A 17 7.68 5.12 0.06
N ALA A 18 8.04 4.65 1.26
CA ALA A 18 7.84 5.39 2.51
C ALA A 18 8.81 6.58 2.62
N PHE A 19 10.06 6.36 2.21
CA PHE A 19 11.10 7.38 2.20
C PHE A 19 10.77 8.51 1.22
N TYR A 20 10.40 8.17 -0.02
CA TYR A 20 10.02 9.18 -1.01
C TYR A 20 8.76 9.96 -0.62
N CYS A 21 7.77 9.31 0.01
CA CYS A 21 6.61 10.01 0.55
C CYS A 21 6.99 10.98 1.69
N SER A 22 7.99 10.63 2.49
CA SER A 22 8.41 11.48 3.61
C SER A 22 9.35 12.61 3.18
N SER A 23 9.91 12.53 1.96
CA SER A 23 10.82 13.53 1.43
C SER A 23 10.08 14.81 1.03
N LEU A 24 10.58 15.95 1.51
CA LEU A 24 9.98 17.27 1.26
C LEU A 24 10.11 17.73 -0.20
N GLY A 25 11.10 17.22 -0.94
CA GLY A 25 11.45 17.73 -2.27
C GLY A 25 10.37 17.52 -3.34
N SER A 26 9.57 16.46 -3.25
CA SER A 26 8.58 16.11 -4.29
C SER A 26 7.13 16.40 -3.89
N ARG A 27 6.87 16.91 -2.67
CA ARG A 27 5.52 17.06 -2.11
C ARG A 27 5.01 18.49 -2.02
N PHE A 28 5.73 19.44 -2.62
CA PHE A 28 5.29 20.83 -2.70
C PHE A 28 3.93 20.96 -3.41
N ASN A 29 3.68 20.13 -4.43
CA ASN A 29 2.39 20.09 -5.12
C ASN A 29 1.23 19.68 -4.22
N ASP A 30 1.44 18.78 -3.24
CA ASP A 30 0.40 18.39 -2.28
C ASP A 30 0.01 19.59 -1.41
N ILE A 31 1.00 20.35 -0.94
CA ILE A 31 0.77 21.58 -0.17
C ILE A 31 0.05 22.63 -1.02
N TYR A 32 0.49 22.85 -2.27
CA TYR A 32 -0.14 23.81 -3.17
C TYR A 32 -1.61 23.45 -3.48
N ARG A 33 -1.91 22.17 -3.75
CA ARG A 33 -3.25 21.75 -4.18
C ARG A 33 -4.22 21.47 -3.02
N HIS A 34 -3.71 20.97 -1.90
CA HIS A 34 -4.53 20.49 -0.79
C HIS A 34 -4.30 21.26 0.52
N GLY A 35 -3.33 22.17 0.58
CA GLY A 35 -3.01 22.95 1.78
C GLY A 35 -2.36 22.16 2.91
N ALA A 36 -2.09 20.86 2.70
CA ALA A 36 -1.54 19.97 3.72
C ALA A 36 -0.75 18.83 3.08
N LEU A 37 0.25 18.33 3.81
CA LEU A 37 0.94 17.09 3.44
C LEU A 37 -0.01 15.91 3.67
N ARG A 38 -0.23 15.07 2.64
CA ARG A 38 -0.95 13.80 2.83
C ARG A 38 -0.19 12.89 3.79
N SER A 39 -0.90 12.08 4.55
CA SER A 39 -0.26 11.13 5.47
C SER A 39 0.56 10.08 4.71
N CYS A 40 1.81 9.85 5.14
CA CYS A 40 2.66 8.74 4.66
C CYS A 40 2.56 7.49 5.54
N SER A 41 1.65 7.49 6.52
CA SER A 41 1.54 6.40 7.50
C SER A 41 1.29 5.04 6.85
N GLU A 42 0.59 5.00 5.71
CA GLU A 42 0.30 3.77 4.98
C GLU A 42 1.56 3.12 4.41
N HIS A 43 2.45 3.89 3.78
CA HIS A 43 3.71 3.37 3.25
C HIS A 43 4.62 2.84 4.35
N TRP A 44 4.66 3.55 5.49
CA TRP A 44 5.39 3.07 6.66
C TRP A 44 4.77 1.80 7.25
N SER A 45 3.44 1.69 7.28
CA SER A 45 2.73 0.48 7.71
C SER A 45 3.12 -0.73 6.85
N ASP A 46 3.19 -0.56 5.52
CA ASP A 46 3.59 -1.63 4.59
C ASP A 46 5.06 -2.05 4.78
N PHE A 47 5.97 -1.09 5.02
CA PHE A 47 7.37 -1.39 5.35
C PHE A 47 7.50 -2.21 6.64
N TRP A 48 6.87 -1.76 7.73
CA TRP A 48 6.93 -2.47 9.01
C TRP A 48 6.25 -3.84 8.95
N PHE A 49 5.17 -3.96 8.20
CA PHE A 49 4.54 -5.25 7.93
C PHE A 49 5.52 -6.20 7.22
N CYS A 50 6.18 -5.75 6.15
CA CYS A 50 7.16 -6.56 5.43
C CYS A 50 8.30 -7.04 6.33
N MET A 51 8.84 -6.14 7.17
CA MET A 51 9.90 -6.48 8.12
C MET A 51 9.45 -7.51 9.16
N ARG A 52 8.20 -7.44 9.64
CA ARG A 52 7.65 -8.41 10.61
C ARG A 52 7.44 -9.80 10.02
N ILE A 53 7.02 -9.90 8.76
CA ILE A 53 6.74 -11.19 8.11
C ILE A 53 7.99 -11.83 7.47
N LYS A 54 9.11 -11.08 7.36
CA LYS A 54 10.35 -11.55 6.72
C LYS A 54 10.90 -12.83 7.35
N SER A 55 10.80 -12.96 8.68
CA SER A 55 11.29 -14.13 9.43
C SER A 55 10.35 -15.35 9.39
N LYS A 56 9.12 -15.20 8.86
CA LYS A 56 8.16 -16.29 8.78
C LYS A 56 8.48 -17.27 7.63
N PRO A 57 7.99 -18.53 7.70
CA PRO A 57 8.08 -19.48 6.58
C PRO A 57 7.46 -18.92 5.29
N THR A 58 7.96 -19.38 4.14
CA THR A 58 7.54 -18.88 2.82
C THR A 58 6.06 -19.07 2.53
N ALA A 59 5.47 -20.20 2.94
CA ALA A 59 4.03 -20.47 2.79
C ALA A 59 3.19 -19.46 3.56
N LEU A 60 3.43 -19.33 4.88
CA LEU A 60 2.74 -18.37 5.74
C LEU A 60 2.94 -16.93 5.26
N ARG A 61 4.14 -16.58 4.78
CA ARG A 61 4.42 -15.23 4.27
C ARG A 61 3.53 -14.89 3.07
N ARG A 62 3.31 -15.84 2.14
CA ARG A 62 2.45 -15.61 0.97
C ARG A 62 1.01 -15.35 1.40
N GLU A 63 0.49 -16.15 2.33
CA GLU A 63 -0.86 -16.00 2.87
C GLU A 63 -1.05 -14.63 3.52
N LEU A 64 -0.12 -14.24 4.40
CA LEU A 64 -0.15 -12.93 5.06
C LEU A 64 -0.07 -11.76 4.07
N VAL A 65 0.74 -11.89 3.01
CA VAL A 65 0.82 -10.86 1.97
C VAL A 65 -0.52 -10.74 1.24
N VAL A 66 -1.14 -11.86 0.85
CA VAL A 66 -2.44 -11.86 0.18
C VAL A 66 -3.51 -11.22 1.06
N GLU A 67 -3.58 -11.60 2.34
CA GLU A 67 -4.54 -10.99 3.28
C GLU A 67 -4.34 -9.49 3.42
N ARG A 68 -3.08 -9.04 3.54
CA ARG A 68 -2.76 -7.60 3.62
C ARG A 68 -3.26 -6.82 2.41
N TYR A 69 -3.10 -7.35 1.19
CA TYR A 69 -3.60 -6.69 -0.02
C TYR A 69 -5.12 -6.72 -0.11
N ARG A 70 -5.74 -7.80 0.37
CA ARG A 70 -7.20 -7.92 0.43
C ARG A 70 -7.82 -6.89 1.37
N GLU A 71 -7.29 -6.76 2.59
CA GLU A 71 -7.71 -5.72 3.55
C GLU A 71 -7.54 -4.31 2.98
N LYS A 72 -6.44 -4.08 2.25
CA LYS A 72 -6.14 -2.79 1.64
C LYS A 72 -7.13 -2.45 0.54
N GLU A 73 -7.49 -3.41 -0.31
CA GLU A 73 -8.51 -3.23 -1.33
C GLU A 73 -9.88 -2.99 -0.71
N GLU A 74 -10.27 -3.76 0.31
CA GLU A 74 -11.53 -3.56 1.01
C GLU A 74 -11.64 -2.15 1.58
N ARG A 75 -10.57 -1.62 2.18
CA ARG A 75 -10.53 -0.23 2.67
C ARG A 75 -10.68 0.79 1.54
N VAL A 76 -10.06 0.56 0.38
CA VAL A 76 -10.20 1.46 -0.77
C VAL A 76 -11.62 1.39 -1.34
N ARG A 77 -12.19 0.20 -1.43
CA ARG A 77 -13.55 -0.04 -1.94
C ARG A 77 -14.64 0.54 -1.05
N GLN A 78 -14.41 0.63 0.26
CA GLN A 78 -15.32 1.31 1.20
C GLN A 78 -15.35 2.82 1.01
N GLY A 79 -14.31 3.41 0.42
CA GLY A 79 -14.27 4.83 0.07
C GLY A 79 -14.97 5.12 -1.26
N ALA A 80 -14.99 6.40 -1.64
CA ALA A 80 -15.44 6.78 -2.97
C ALA A 80 -14.50 6.19 -4.04
N ASN A 81 -15.00 5.25 -4.83
CA ASN A 81 -14.23 4.53 -5.83
C ASN A 81 -14.72 4.89 -7.25
N SER A 82 -13.80 4.94 -8.22
CA SER A 82 -14.17 5.15 -9.62
C SER A 82 -14.98 3.99 -10.20
N GLU A 83 -14.89 2.80 -9.62
CA GLU A 83 -15.70 1.63 -10.04
C GLU A 83 -17.20 1.83 -9.84
N ASP A 84 -17.62 2.76 -8.97
CA ASP A 84 -19.04 3.11 -8.78
C ASP A 84 -19.61 3.88 -9.99
N VAL A 85 -18.74 4.60 -10.70
CA VAL A 85 -19.11 5.45 -11.85
C VAL A 85 -18.85 4.72 -13.17
N TRP A 86 -17.79 3.91 -13.25
CA TRP A 86 -17.30 3.31 -14.48
C TRP A 86 -17.35 1.79 -14.43
N LYS A 87 -18.04 1.17 -15.39
CA LYS A 87 -18.01 -0.29 -15.58
C LYS A 87 -16.81 -0.68 -16.45
N ARG A 88 -16.07 -1.71 -16.04
CA ARG A 88 -15.05 -2.35 -16.90
C ARG A 88 -15.73 -2.81 -18.20
N ARG A 89 -15.12 -2.48 -19.34
CA ARG A 89 -15.50 -3.00 -20.66
C ARG A 89 -14.79 -4.32 -20.93
#